data_AF-E2N765-F1
#
_entry.id   AF-E2N765-F1
#
_cell.length_a   1.000
_cell.length_b   1.000
_cell.length_c   1.000
_cell.angle_alpha   90.00
_cell.angle_beta   90.00
_cell.angle_gamma   90.00
#
_symmetry.space_group_name_H-M   'P 1'
#
loop_
_entity.id
_entity.type
_entity.pdbx_description
1 polymer ?
#
loop_
_entity_poly.entity_id
_entity_poly.type
_entity_poly.pdbx_seq_one_letter_code
_entity_poly.pdbx_strand_id
1 'polypeptide(L)'
;MRVKLFIALGMLGMSLFTYAGSRHAAETSYPSYKGLVMAGYQGWFRGPQDGTNQGYGHYGTGKQFDEKHCTIDAWPDVSEYEKTYETSFRHADGRKARVFS
;
A
#
# COMPACT_ATOMS: atom_id res chain seq x y z
N MET A 1 43.51 -21.38 -8.47
CA MET A 1 42.35 -22.21 -8.04
C MET A 1 41.81 -21.84 -6.66
N ARG A 2 42.67 -21.61 -5.65
CA ARG A 2 42.25 -21.29 -4.27
C ARG A 2 41.39 -20.02 -4.12
N VAL A 3 41.73 -18.92 -4.79
CA VAL A 3 40.95 -17.66 -4.71
C VAL A 3 39.53 -17.81 -5.27
N LYS A 4 39.37 -18.51 -6.40
CA LYS A 4 38.05 -18.79 -6.97
C LYS A 4 37.18 -19.65 -6.05
N LEU A 5 37.81 -20.57 -5.31
CA LEU A 5 37.13 -21.40 -4.31
C LEU A 5 36.66 -20.56 -3.10
N PHE A 6 37.48 -19.62 -2.62
CA PHE A 6 37.08 -18.72 -1.53
C PHE A 6 35.95 -17.77 -1.92
N ILE A 7 35.97 -17.24 -3.14
CA ILE A 7 34.87 -16.40 -3.66
C ILE A 7 33.58 -17.22 -3.79
N ALA A 8 33.66 -18.44 -4.33
CA ALA A 8 32.51 -19.33 -4.46
C ALA A 8 31.91 -19.73 -3.09
N LEU A 9 32.74 -20.06 -2.10
CA LEU A 9 32.27 -20.35 -0.74
C LEU A 9 31.68 -19.11 -0.05
N GLY A 10 32.25 -17.92 -0.27
CA GLY A 10 31.72 -16.67 0.26
C GLY A 10 30.33 -16.34 -0.29
N MET A 11 30.13 -16.51 -1.59
CA MET A 11 28.82 -16.33 -2.24
C MET A 11 27.78 -17.36 -1.75
N LEU A 12 28.19 -18.62 -1.58
CA LEU A 12 27.31 -19.68 -1.05
C LEU A 12 26.95 -19.44 0.43
N GLY A 13 27.89 -18.94 1.24
CA GLY A 13 27.64 -18.55 2.62
C GLY A 13 26.64 -17.40 2.77
N MET A 14 26.63 -16.45 1.83
CA MET A 14 25.67 -15.34 1.80
C MET A 14 24.23 -15.79 1.51
N SER A 15 24.03 -16.86 0.71
CA SER A 15 22.69 -17.38 0.43
C SER A 15 22.01 -18.04 1.65
N LEU A 16 22.77 -18.51 2.63
CA LEU A 16 22.23 -19.16 3.84
C LEU A 16 21.48 -18.21 4.79
N PHE A 17 21.62 -16.89 4.61
CA PHE A 17 20.95 -15.87 5.43
C PHE A 17 19.69 -15.28 4.78
N THR A 18 19.28 -15.76 3.60
CA THR A 18 18.08 -15.29 2.92
C THR A 18 16.84 -16.07 3.36
N TYR A 19 16.43 -15.91 4.62
CA TYR A 19 15.15 -16.43 5.10
C TYR A 19 14.04 -15.41 4.80
N ALA A 20 13.24 -15.67 3.76
CA ALA A 20 12.03 -14.90 3.50
C ALA A 20 10.98 -15.27 4.57
N GLY A 21 10.83 -14.42 5.60
CA GLY A 21 9.84 -14.63 6.64
C GLY A 21 8.41 -14.63 6.09
N SER A 22 7.56 -15.53 6.60
CA SER A 22 6.12 -15.50 6.28
C SER A 22 5.54 -14.15 6.68
N ARG A 23 4.89 -13.47 5.72
CA ARG A 23 4.05 -12.28 5.99
C ARG A 23 2.62 -12.65 6.37
N HIS A 24 2.31 -13.94 6.41
CA HIS A 24 1.02 -14.44 6.85
C HIS A 24 1.07 -14.78 8.34
N ALA A 25 -0.02 -14.45 9.04
CA ALA A 25 -0.23 -14.89 10.40
C ALA A 25 -0.22 -16.43 10.48
N ALA A 26 0.25 -16.99 11.60
CA ALA A 26 0.27 -18.44 11.81
C ALA A 26 -1.14 -19.03 11.86
N GLU A 27 -2.10 -18.24 12.29
CA GLU A 27 -3.52 -18.57 12.34
C GLU A 27 -4.33 -17.52 11.58
N THR A 28 -5.41 -17.95 10.92
CA THR A 28 -6.36 -17.06 10.23
C THR A 28 -7.61 -16.88 11.09
N SER A 29 -8.12 -15.65 11.18
CA SER A 29 -9.43 -15.38 11.81
C SER A 29 -10.60 -16.01 11.02
N TYR A 30 -10.37 -16.38 9.75
CA TYR A 30 -11.38 -16.97 8.86
C TYR A 30 -10.84 -18.28 8.27
N PRO A 31 -11.00 -19.43 8.97
CA PRO A 31 -10.49 -20.72 8.51
C PRO A 31 -11.35 -21.38 7.41
N SER A 32 -12.53 -20.82 7.09
CA SER A 32 -13.43 -21.31 6.05
C SER A 32 -14.17 -20.15 5.39
N TYR A 33 -14.53 -20.32 4.11
CA TYR A 33 -15.34 -19.35 3.35
C TYR A 33 -16.85 -19.61 3.42
N LYS A 34 -17.30 -20.69 4.09
CA LYS A 34 -18.72 -21.05 4.13
C LYS A 34 -19.54 -19.95 4.82
N GLY A 35 -20.51 -19.40 4.11
CA GLY A 35 -21.37 -18.31 4.62
C GLY A 35 -20.70 -16.94 4.65
N LEU A 36 -19.49 -16.81 4.09
CA LEU A 36 -18.78 -15.54 3.95
C LEU A 36 -18.82 -15.06 2.51
N VAL A 37 -18.78 -13.73 2.34
CA VAL A 37 -18.55 -13.08 1.06
C VAL A 37 -17.07 -12.70 0.99
N MET A 38 -16.41 -13.14 -0.08
CA MET A 38 -15.04 -12.73 -0.37
C MET A 38 -15.05 -11.47 -1.21
N ALA A 39 -14.53 -10.38 -0.64
CA ALA A 39 -14.29 -9.11 -1.34
C ALA A 39 -12.80 -8.81 -1.28
N GLY A 40 -12.20 -8.48 -2.43
CA GLY A 40 -10.78 -8.15 -2.53
C GLY A 40 -10.60 -6.70 -3.00
N TYR A 41 -9.72 -5.96 -2.32
CA TYR A 41 -9.26 -4.65 -2.78
C TYR A 41 -7.79 -4.73 -3.15
N GLN A 42 -7.44 -4.27 -4.36
CA GLN A 42 -6.07 -4.37 -4.89
C GLN A 42 -5.14 -3.26 -4.38
N GLY A 43 -5.65 -2.29 -3.60
CA GLY A 43 -4.83 -1.20 -3.08
C GLY A 43 -4.37 -0.22 -4.17
N TRP A 44 -5.24 0.13 -5.11
CA TRP A 44 -4.95 1.14 -6.14
C TRP A 44 -4.85 2.54 -5.54
N PHE A 45 -5.91 2.98 -4.87
CA PHE A 45 -5.92 4.25 -4.18
C PHE A 45 -5.29 4.09 -2.80
N ARG A 46 -4.23 4.87 -2.57
CA ARG A 46 -3.47 4.89 -1.32
C ARG A 46 -3.30 6.31 -0.81
N GLY A 47 -3.23 6.46 0.50
CA GLY A 47 -2.94 7.70 1.20
C GLY A 47 -1.89 7.48 2.27
N PRO A 48 -1.08 8.49 2.63
CA PRO A 48 -0.03 8.33 3.63
C PRO A 48 -0.54 7.91 5.02
N GLN A 49 -1.85 8.05 5.29
CA GLN A 49 -2.49 7.71 6.55
C GLN A 49 -3.13 6.30 6.57
N ASP A 50 -2.96 5.49 5.51
CA ASP A 50 -3.55 4.15 5.37
C ASP A 50 -2.72 3.01 6.00
N GLY A 51 -1.55 3.33 6.55
CA GLY A 51 -0.63 2.38 7.19
C GLY A 51 0.33 1.66 6.24
N THR A 52 0.23 1.87 4.92
CA THR A 52 1.15 1.28 3.93
C THR A 52 2.50 1.99 3.88
N ASN A 53 2.56 3.24 4.36
CA ASN A 53 3.73 4.12 4.28
C ASN A 53 4.26 4.30 2.84
N GLN A 54 3.39 4.17 1.83
CA GLN A 54 3.77 4.32 0.42
C GLN A 54 3.43 5.71 -0.18
N GLY A 55 2.81 6.59 0.61
CA GLY A 55 2.31 7.89 0.14
C GLY A 55 1.09 7.74 -0.77
N TYR A 56 0.79 8.78 -1.55
CA TYR A 56 -0.38 8.74 -2.43
C TYR A 56 -0.18 7.81 -3.63
N GLY A 57 -1.16 6.96 -3.88
CA GLY A 57 -1.24 6.09 -5.05
C GLY A 57 -2.53 6.34 -5.84
N HIS A 58 -2.44 6.43 -7.16
CA HIS A 58 -3.54 6.69 -8.11
C HIS A 58 -4.36 7.98 -7.90
N TYR A 59 -4.15 8.71 -6.81
CA TYR A 59 -4.63 10.08 -6.61
C TYR A 59 -3.70 11.13 -7.23
N GLY A 60 -2.39 10.89 -7.19
CA GLY A 60 -1.41 11.78 -7.76
C GLY A 60 -0.08 11.11 -8.11
N THR A 61 0.83 11.90 -8.67
CA THR A 61 2.17 11.46 -9.10
C THR A 61 3.23 11.69 -8.02
N GLY A 62 4.33 10.92 -8.08
CA GLY A 62 5.47 11.13 -7.19
C GLY A 62 5.16 10.96 -5.70
N LYS A 63 4.16 10.14 -5.35
CA LYS A 63 3.66 9.92 -3.97
C LYS A 63 3.04 11.17 -3.32
N GLN A 64 2.75 12.21 -4.11
CA GLN A 64 2.16 13.47 -3.68
C GLN A 64 0.73 13.60 -4.20
N PHE A 65 -0.06 14.43 -3.54
CA PHE A 65 -1.41 14.77 -3.97
C PHE A 65 -1.73 16.22 -3.62
N ASP A 66 -1.53 17.07 -4.63
CA ASP A 66 -1.73 18.52 -4.61
C ASP A 66 -1.99 19.01 -6.04
N GLU A 67 -2.19 20.32 -6.21
CA GLU A 67 -2.53 20.95 -7.49
C GLU A 67 -1.58 20.60 -8.64
N LYS A 68 -0.30 20.31 -8.38
CA LYS A 68 0.69 19.98 -9.41
C LYS A 68 0.77 18.49 -9.70
N HIS A 69 0.31 17.66 -8.79
CA HIS A 69 0.46 16.20 -8.85
C HIS A 69 -0.86 15.45 -9.04
N CYS A 70 -2.02 16.12 -8.98
CA CYS A 70 -3.34 15.50 -9.16
C CYS A 70 -3.44 14.74 -10.49
N THR A 71 -3.89 13.48 -10.43
CA THR A 71 -4.09 12.64 -11.63
C THR A 71 -5.53 12.19 -11.84
N ILE A 72 -6.43 12.51 -10.91
CA ILE A 72 -7.83 12.08 -10.99
C ILE A 72 -8.67 13.13 -11.71
N ASP A 73 -9.54 12.68 -12.61
CA ASP A 73 -10.50 13.54 -13.32
C ASP A 73 -11.79 13.75 -12.52
N ALA A 74 -12.11 12.81 -11.64
CA ALA A 74 -13.31 12.82 -10.81
C ALA A 74 -12.95 12.55 -9.35
N TRP A 75 -13.58 13.31 -8.46
CA TRP A 75 -13.42 13.11 -7.03
C TRP A 75 -14.28 11.95 -6.54
N PRO A 76 -13.75 11.02 -5.73
CA PRO A 76 -14.56 9.92 -5.22
C PRO A 76 -15.63 10.44 -4.27
N ASP A 77 -16.84 9.88 -4.35
CA ASP A 77 -17.79 10.02 -3.26
C ASP A 77 -17.33 9.14 -2.09
N VAL A 78 -17.29 9.74 -0.91
CA VAL A 78 -16.88 9.09 0.33
C VAL A 78 -17.96 9.17 1.41
N SER A 79 -19.18 9.54 1.03
CA SER A 79 -20.31 9.74 1.95
C SER A 79 -20.69 8.49 2.77
N GLU A 80 -20.47 7.30 2.22
CA GLU A 80 -20.77 6.02 2.87
C GLU A 80 -19.62 5.46 3.74
N TYR A 81 -18.45 6.10 3.72
CA TYR A 81 -17.28 5.61 4.45
C TYR A 81 -17.21 6.18 5.86
N GLU A 82 -17.11 5.30 6.86
CA GLU A 82 -16.86 5.70 8.25
C GLU A 82 -15.49 6.36 8.42
N LYS A 83 -14.48 5.90 7.67
CA LYS A 83 -13.11 6.41 7.71
C LYS A 83 -12.71 7.00 6.37
N THR A 84 -12.26 8.25 6.39
CA THR A 84 -11.82 9.01 5.22
C THR A 84 -10.63 9.89 5.58
N TYR A 85 -9.90 10.37 4.59
CA TYR A 85 -8.64 11.09 4.78
C TYR A 85 -8.69 12.47 4.13
N GLU A 86 -8.23 13.49 4.87
CA GLU A 86 -8.14 14.86 4.37
C GLU A 86 -7.03 15.00 3.35
N THR A 87 -7.28 15.83 2.34
CA THR A 87 -6.32 16.20 1.32
C THR A 87 -5.90 17.67 1.46
N SER A 88 -4.98 18.11 0.61
CA SER A 88 -4.62 19.52 0.48
C SER A 88 -5.69 20.37 -0.21
N PHE A 89 -6.62 19.72 -0.93
CA PHE A 89 -7.67 20.38 -1.71
C PHE A 89 -8.84 20.82 -0.85
N ARG A 90 -9.60 21.78 -1.36
CA ARG A 90 -10.81 22.30 -0.74
C ARG A 90 -11.96 22.36 -1.73
N HIS A 91 -13.16 22.10 -1.24
CA HIS A 91 -14.39 22.37 -1.97
C HIS A 91 -14.65 23.88 -2.05
N ALA A 92 -15.57 24.29 -2.92
CA ALA A 92 -15.95 25.70 -3.09
C ALA A 92 -16.45 26.36 -1.79
N ASP A 93 -17.02 25.56 -0.88
CA ASP A 93 -17.46 26.00 0.45
C ASP A 93 -16.33 26.09 1.49
N GLY A 94 -15.08 25.83 1.09
CA GLY A 94 -13.89 25.90 1.94
C GLY A 94 -13.62 24.64 2.77
N ARG A 95 -14.53 23.66 2.81
CA ARG A 95 -14.27 22.38 3.50
C ARG A 95 -13.13 21.64 2.80
N LYS A 96 -12.30 20.94 3.57
CA LYS A 96 -11.25 20.08 3.00
C LYS A 96 -11.88 18.93 2.24
N ALA A 97 -11.40 18.69 1.02
CA ALA A 97 -11.82 17.56 0.22
C ALA A 97 -11.21 16.27 0.80
N ARG A 98 -12.00 15.20 0.84
CA ARG A 98 -11.64 13.95 1.50
C ARG A 98 -11.66 12.79 0.51
N VAL A 99 -10.81 11.79 0.72
CA VAL A 99 -10.71 10.57 -0.10
C VAL A 99 -10.71 9.32 0.76
N PHE A 100 -10.94 8.16 0.14
CA PHE A 100 -10.78 6.86 0.78
C PHE A 100 -9.36 6.32 0.56
N SER A 101 -8.93 5.39 1.41
CA SER A 101 -7.68 4.65 1.24
C SER A 101 -7.65 3.38 2.08
#